data_AF-A0A2V5QDE5-F1
#
_entry.id   AF-A0A2V5QDE5-F1
#
_cell.length_a   1.000
_cell.length_b   1.000
_cell.length_c   1.000
_cell.angle_alpha   90.00
_cell.angle_beta   90.00
_cell.angle_gamma   90.00
#
_symmetry.space_group_name_H-M   'P 1'
#
loop_
_entity.id
_entity.type
_entity.pdbx_description
1 polymer ?
#
loop_
_entity_poly.entity_id
_entity_poly.type
_entity_poly.pdbx_seq_one_letter_code
_entity_poly.pdbx_strand_id
1 'polypeptide(L)'
;EDANMLDGFALLRQVYPKLLDYSYGEEHLEILERPIPRGWWPDKPVGGYMNKLGIITVDTGITLGISPSLFGSFYQEGGLVGVVLLSIIYGFGFGRLVSFSTRIVPLTGLLARGILAAAIVPLLRGGDLPGIYAWFGMSFWPCLLLFWLQRREFFARIPSRQPFAGGVPVQIERSRSDEHSLV
;
A
#
# COMPACT_ATOMS: atom_id res chain seq x y z
N GLU A 1 -7.41 1.13 -20.85
CA GLU A 1 -7.32 0.23 -19.68
C GLU A 1 -7.81 0.88 -18.38
N ASP A 2 -7.60 2.18 -18.15
CA ASP A 2 -8.12 2.86 -16.95
C ASP A 2 -9.66 2.99 -16.88
N ALA A 3 -10.34 2.91 -18.02
CA ALA A 3 -11.81 2.80 -18.07
C ALA A 3 -12.33 1.61 -17.26
N ASN A 4 -11.60 0.48 -17.25
CA ASN A 4 -12.00 -0.72 -16.51
C ASN A 4 -12.03 -0.50 -14.99
N MET A 5 -11.33 0.50 -14.46
CA MET A 5 -11.31 0.79 -13.01
C MET A 5 -12.58 1.52 -12.56
N LEU A 6 -13.03 2.50 -13.35
CA LEU A 6 -14.30 3.20 -13.12
C LEU A 6 -15.49 2.28 -13.41
N ASP A 7 -15.40 1.49 -14.48
CA ASP A 7 -16.40 0.49 -14.81
C ASP A 7 -16.47 -0.60 -13.74
N GLY A 8 -15.33 -1.05 -13.22
CA GLY A 8 -15.25 -1.99 -12.10
C GLY A 8 -15.88 -1.43 -10.82
N PHE A 9 -15.65 -0.15 -10.50
CA PHE A 9 -16.32 0.51 -9.37
C PHE A 9 -17.83 0.65 -9.59
N ALA A 10 -18.27 1.06 -10.78
CA ALA A 10 -19.68 1.18 -11.11
C ALA A 10 -20.41 -0.17 -11.03
N LEU A 11 -19.73 -1.24 -11.45
CA LEU A 11 -20.22 -2.62 -11.36
C LEU A 11 -20.34 -3.08 -9.90
N LEU A 12 -19.37 -2.77 -9.04
CA LEU A 12 -19.47 -3.09 -7.61
C LEU A 12 -20.67 -2.43 -6.91
N ARG A 13 -21.09 -1.24 -7.35
CA ARG A 13 -22.30 -0.59 -6.81
C ARG A 13 -23.58 -1.36 -7.17
N GLN A 14 -23.57 -2.11 -8.26
CA GLN A 14 -24.68 -2.98 -8.65
C GLN A 14 -24.64 -4.32 -7.92
N VAL A 15 -23.44 -4.78 -7.53
CA VAL A 15 -23.24 -6.02 -6.77
C VAL A 15 -23.50 -5.82 -5.28
N TYR A 16 -22.92 -4.79 -4.67
CA TYR A 16 -23.02 -4.52 -3.23
C TYR A 16 -23.91 -3.28 -2.97
N PRO A 17 -24.96 -3.38 -2.12
CA PRO A 17 -25.35 -4.54 -1.30
C PRO A 17 -26.44 -5.43 -1.93
N LYS A 18 -26.73 -5.29 -3.23
CA LYS A 18 -27.95 -5.87 -3.83
C LYS A 18 -27.88 -7.38 -4.07
N LEU A 19 -26.71 -7.88 -4.48
CA LEU A 19 -26.44 -9.28 -4.82
C LEU A 19 -25.58 -9.96 -3.75
N LEU A 20 -24.70 -9.20 -3.09
CA LEU A 20 -23.88 -9.65 -1.98
C LEU A 20 -23.91 -8.60 -0.87
N ASP A 21 -23.88 -9.06 0.37
CA ASP A 21 -23.68 -8.17 1.52
C ASP A 21 -22.25 -7.61 1.54
N TYR A 22 -22.05 -6.47 2.18
CA TYR A 22 -20.71 -5.92 2.39
C TYR A 22 -19.83 -6.91 3.16
N SER A 23 -18.53 -6.90 2.86
CA SER A 23 -17.56 -7.87 3.38
C SER A 23 -17.06 -7.56 4.80
N TYR A 24 -17.22 -6.33 5.30
CA TYR A 24 -16.92 -5.92 6.69
C TYR A 24 -15.57 -6.39 7.25
N GLY A 25 -14.52 -6.39 6.44
CA GLY A 25 -13.15 -6.77 6.78
C GLY A 25 -12.73 -8.15 6.29
N GLU A 26 -13.63 -8.93 5.68
CA GLU A 26 -13.32 -10.27 5.18
C GLU A 26 -12.22 -10.25 4.12
N GLU A 27 -12.16 -9.23 3.24
CA GLU A 27 -11.06 -9.15 2.26
C GLU A 27 -9.71 -8.89 2.94
N HIS A 28 -9.69 -8.15 4.05
CA HIS A 28 -8.45 -7.93 4.80
C HIS A 28 -8.01 -9.19 5.56
N LEU A 29 -8.96 -9.96 6.09
CA LEU A 29 -8.68 -11.24 6.74
C LEU A 29 -8.15 -12.27 5.74
N GLU A 30 -8.69 -12.29 4.53
CA GLU A 30 -8.26 -13.22 3.50
C GLU A 30 -6.78 -13.04 3.12
N ILE A 31 -6.20 -11.85 3.27
CA ILE A 31 -4.75 -11.63 3.10
C ILE A 31 -3.94 -12.63 3.97
N LEU A 32 -4.38 -12.85 5.20
CA LEU A 32 -3.73 -13.74 6.17
C LEU A 32 -4.08 -15.21 5.92
N GLU A 33 -5.27 -15.47 5.41
CA GLU A 33 -5.73 -16.83 5.13
C GLU A 33 -5.16 -17.35 3.81
N ARG A 34 -4.81 -16.49 2.85
CA ARG A 34 -4.37 -16.85 1.49
C ARG A 34 -3.25 -17.90 1.44
N PRO A 35 -2.22 -17.87 2.31
CA PRO A 35 -1.16 -18.89 2.35
C PRO A 35 -1.63 -20.29 2.77
N ILE A 36 -2.79 -20.41 3.43
CA ILE A 36 -3.33 -21.70 3.89
C ILE A 36 -3.83 -22.50 2.66
N PRO A 37 -3.26 -23.68 2.37
CA PRO A 37 -3.68 -24.52 1.26
C PRO A 37 -5.11 -25.02 1.45
N ARG A 38 -5.91 -25.09 0.37
CA ARG A 38 -7.28 -25.65 0.43
C ARG A 38 -7.33 -27.12 0.85
N GLY A 39 -6.24 -27.86 0.70
CA GLY A 39 -6.14 -29.22 1.24
C GLY A 39 -6.21 -29.30 2.77
N TRP A 40 -5.80 -28.24 3.47
CA TRP A 40 -5.88 -28.14 4.93
C TRP A 40 -7.13 -27.40 5.41
N TRP A 41 -7.72 -26.56 4.56
CA TRP A 41 -8.97 -25.87 4.84
C TRP A 41 -9.86 -25.84 3.58
N PRO A 42 -10.67 -26.90 3.37
CA PRO A 42 -11.51 -27.02 2.17
C PRO A 42 -12.56 -25.89 2.07
N ASP A 43 -13.19 -25.58 3.20
CA ASP A 43 -14.27 -24.58 3.31
C ASP A 43 -13.77 -23.14 3.45
N LYS A 44 -12.50 -22.88 3.14
CA LYS A 44 -11.90 -21.55 3.19
C LYS A 44 -12.71 -20.57 2.32
N PRO A 45 -13.01 -19.36 2.82
CA PRO A 45 -13.70 -18.33 2.06
C PRO A 45 -13.06 -18.09 0.67
N VAL A 46 -13.89 -17.75 -0.30
CA VAL A 46 -13.44 -17.37 -1.64
C VAL A 46 -13.39 -15.86 -1.76
N GLY A 47 -12.24 -15.32 -2.12
CA GLY A 47 -12.07 -13.89 -2.34
C GLY A 47 -12.70 -13.38 -3.60
N GLY A 48 -13.10 -12.10 -3.55
CA GLY A 48 -13.65 -11.38 -4.68
C GLY A 48 -15.08 -11.77 -5.04
N TYR A 49 -15.86 -10.78 -5.42
CA TYR A 49 -17.29 -10.95 -5.75
C TYR A 49 -17.54 -11.95 -6.90
N MET A 50 -16.61 -12.09 -7.85
CA MET A 50 -16.76 -12.98 -9.00
C MET A 50 -16.69 -14.46 -8.60
N ASN A 51 -15.80 -14.81 -7.66
CA ASN A 51 -15.75 -16.17 -7.13
C ASN A 51 -16.96 -16.44 -6.24
N LYS A 52 -17.40 -15.45 -5.44
CA LYS A 52 -18.61 -15.55 -4.61
C LYS A 52 -19.89 -15.74 -5.43
N LEU A 53 -19.99 -15.08 -6.58
CA LEU A 53 -21.14 -15.20 -7.50
C LEU A 53 -21.00 -16.35 -8.51
N GLY A 54 -19.90 -17.11 -8.47
CA GLY A 54 -19.66 -18.22 -9.41
C GLY A 54 -19.61 -17.77 -10.87
N ILE A 55 -19.19 -16.53 -11.15
CA ILE A 55 -19.08 -15.99 -12.51
C ILE A 55 -17.78 -16.54 -13.13
N ILE A 56 -17.84 -17.80 -13.54
CA ILE A 56 -16.80 -18.48 -14.32
C ILE A 56 -16.98 -18.18 -15.80
N THR A 57 -15.88 -17.86 -16.48
CA THR A 57 -15.89 -17.74 -17.95
C THR A 57 -16.14 -19.12 -18.54
N VAL A 58 -17.26 -19.26 -19.27
CA VAL A 58 -17.80 -20.54 -19.77
C VAL A 58 -16.78 -21.35 -20.59
N ASP A 59 -15.79 -20.67 -21.18
CA ASP A 59 -14.84 -21.29 -22.11
C ASP A 59 -13.46 -21.62 -21.51
N THR A 60 -13.14 -21.18 -20.27
CA THR A 60 -11.80 -21.41 -19.68
C THR A 60 -11.81 -21.91 -18.24
N GLY A 61 -12.95 -21.82 -17.52
CA GLY A 61 -13.01 -22.15 -16.10
C GLY A 61 -12.18 -21.21 -15.20
N ILE A 62 -11.65 -20.12 -15.78
CA ILE A 62 -10.89 -19.08 -15.09
C ILE A 62 -11.84 -17.92 -14.84
N THR A 63 -11.92 -17.44 -13.61
CA THR A 63 -12.64 -16.21 -13.27
C THR A 63 -11.92 -15.02 -13.92
N LEU A 64 -12.63 -14.31 -14.81
CA LEU A 64 -12.14 -13.08 -15.43
C LEU A 64 -11.76 -12.10 -14.31
N GLY A 65 -10.49 -11.71 -14.21
CA GLY A 65 -10.02 -10.82 -13.15
C GLY A 65 -10.45 -9.37 -13.40
N ILE A 66 -11.73 -9.04 -13.25
CA ILE A 66 -12.14 -7.64 -13.11
C ILE A 66 -11.77 -7.23 -11.69
N SER A 67 -10.52 -6.78 -11.55
CA SER A 67 -10.05 -6.21 -10.29
C SER A 67 -10.64 -4.79 -10.21
N PRO A 68 -11.54 -4.52 -9.26
CA PRO A 68 -11.97 -3.15 -9.02
C PRO A 68 -10.76 -2.29 -8.62
N SER A 69 -10.87 -0.96 -8.61
CA SER A 69 -9.81 -0.15 -8.00
C SER A 69 -9.75 -0.38 -6.48
N LEU A 70 -8.71 0.11 -5.80
CA LEU A 70 -8.62 0.10 -4.33
C LEU A 70 -9.88 0.67 -3.66
N PHE A 71 -10.44 1.74 -4.25
CA PHE A 71 -11.68 2.34 -3.77
C PHE A 71 -12.89 1.42 -3.92
N GLY A 72 -12.89 0.56 -4.93
CA GLY A 72 -13.90 -0.47 -5.09
C GLY A 72 -13.81 -1.53 -3.99
N SER A 73 -12.61 -2.00 -3.64
CA SER A 73 -12.43 -2.89 -2.48
C SER A 73 -12.93 -2.24 -1.19
N PHE A 74 -12.61 -0.95 -0.97
CA PHE A 74 -13.11 -0.25 0.21
C PHE A 74 -14.63 -0.08 0.21
N TYR A 75 -15.24 0.07 -0.97
CA TYR A 75 -16.70 0.09 -1.10
C TYR A 75 -17.32 -1.29 -0.86
N GLN A 76 -16.68 -2.38 -1.28
CA GLN A 76 -17.11 -3.73 -0.95
C GLN A 76 -17.06 -3.99 0.56
N GLU A 77 -16.10 -3.41 1.28
CA GLU A 77 -15.95 -3.63 2.71
C GLU A 77 -17.03 -2.95 3.57
N GLY A 78 -17.60 -1.84 3.12
CA GLY A 78 -18.60 -1.12 3.93
C GLY A 78 -19.29 0.04 3.23
N GLY A 79 -19.43 -0.03 1.91
CA GLY A 79 -19.99 1.02 1.07
C GLY A 79 -19.20 2.32 1.15
N LEU A 80 -19.89 3.46 1.09
CA LEU A 80 -19.27 4.78 1.19
C LEU A 80 -18.53 5.00 2.52
N VAL A 81 -19.04 4.42 3.62
CA VAL A 81 -18.40 4.51 4.93
C VAL A 81 -17.05 3.78 4.91
N GLY A 82 -17.02 2.58 4.32
CA GLY A 82 -15.80 1.81 4.10
C GLY A 82 -14.77 2.59 3.29
N VAL A 83 -15.19 3.22 2.18
CA VAL A 83 -14.32 4.08 1.36
C VAL A 83 -13.65 5.18 2.18
N VAL A 84 -14.42 5.93 2.97
CA VAL A 84 -13.88 7.04 3.76
C VAL A 84 -12.92 6.54 4.85
N LEU A 85 -13.35 5.55 5.65
CA LEU A 85 -12.57 5.05 6.78
C LEU A 85 -11.27 4.38 6.32
N LEU A 86 -11.36 3.47 5.34
CA LEU A 86 -10.20 2.74 4.86
C LEU A 86 -9.23 3.66 4.10
N SER A 87 -9.72 4.67 3.37
CA SER A 87 -8.84 5.67 2.76
C SER A 87 -8.04 6.45 3.80
N ILE A 88 -8.66 6.83 4.93
CA ILE A 88 -7.96 7.50 6.04
C ILE A 88 -6.91 6.56 6.66
N ILE A 89 -7.29 5.31 6.95
CA ILE A 89 -6.40 4.32 7.56
C ILE A 89 -5.19 4.03 6.66
N TYR A 90 -5.44 3.74 5.38
CA TYR A 90 -4.39 3.47 4.41
C TYR A 90 -3.51 4.70 4.16
N GLY A 91 -4.11 5.88 3.97
CA GLY A 91 -3.37 7.13 3.78
C GLY A 91 -2.47 7.46 4.98
N PHE A 92 -2.98 7.29 6.20
CA PHE A 92 -2.21 7.44 7.42
C PHE A 92 -1.07 6.42 7.52
N GLY A 93 -1.36 5.15 7.23
CA GLY A 93 -0.37 4.07 7.21
C GLY A 93 0.76 4.33 6.21
N PHE A 94 0.41 4.70 4.97
CA PHE A 94 1.37 5.10 3.95
C PHE A 94 2.19 6.31 4.36
N GLY A 95 1.56 7.36 4.89
CA GLY A 95 2.26 8.53 5.38
C GLY A 95 3.28 8.18 6.48
N ARG A 96 2.93 7.27 7.38
CA ARG A 96 3.84 6.76 8.41
C ARG A 96 4.97 5.92 7.83
N LEU A 97 4.69 5.02 6.88
CA LEU A 97 5.72 4.21 6.22
C LEU A 97 6.72 5.08 5.47
N VAL A 98 6.24 6.07 4.71
CA VAL A 98 7.10 7.03 4.00
C VAL A 98 7.92 7.86 4.99
N SER A 99 7.30 8.44 6.03
CA SER A 99 8.03 9.19 7.05
C SER A 99 9.02 8.35 7.85
N PHE A 100 8.78 7.04 7.98
CA PHE A 100 9.72 6.12 8.60
C PHE A 100 10.90 5.84 7.66
N SER A 101 10.63 5.61 6.37
CA SER A 101 11.66 5.32 5.36
C SER A 101 12.71 6.43 5.18
N THR A 102 12.36 7.68 5.49
CA THR A 102 13.28 8.83 5.43
C THR A 102 14.22 8.92 6.65
N ARG A 103 13.91 8.21 7.74
CA ARG A 103 14.71 8.19 8.98
C ARG A 103 15.73 7.04 9.04
N ILE A 104 15.69 6.14 8.06
CA ILE A 104 16.50 4.92 8.01
C ILE A 104 17.80 5.21 7.24
N VAL A 105 18.86 4.43 7.53
CA VAL A 105 20.16 4.37 6.83
C VAL A 105 19.99 4.47 5.29
N PRO A 106 20.87 5.18 4.58
CA PRO A 106 20.70 5.53 3.17
C PRO A 106 20.36 4.37 2.23
N LEU A 107 21.04 3.21 2.34
CA LEU A 107 20.79 2.08 1.45
C LEU A 107 19.43 1.38 1.74
N THR A 108 19.18 1.05 3.00
CA THR A 108 17.93 0.39 3.44
C THR A 108 16.73 1.31 3.23
N GLY A 109 16.87 2.60 3.53
CA GLY A 109 15.84 3.61 3.30
C GLY A 109 15.55 3.81 1.81
N LEU A 110 16.55 3.73 0.94
CA LEU A 110 16.37 3.77 -0.51
C LEU A 110 15.61 2.53 -1.02
N LEU A 111 15.98 1.33 -0.55
CA LEU A 111 15.28 0.08 -0.88
C LEU A 111 13.82 0.13 -0.41
N ALA A 112 13.56 0.56 0.82
CA ALA A 112 12.20 0.69 1.35
C ALA A 112 11.36 1.68 0.53
N ARG A 113 11.93 2.82 0.14
CA ARG A 113 11.26 3.80 -0.74
C ARG A 113 11.01 3.24 -2.13
N GLY A 114 11.96 2.49 -2.70
CA GLY A 114 11.81 1.82 -3.99
C GLY A 114 10.68 0.79 -3.98
N ILE A 115 10.60 -0.03 -2.93
CA ILE A 115 9.52 -1.00 -2.72
C ILE A 115 8.18 -0.27 -2.59
N LEU A 116 8.10 0.78 -1.75
CA LEU A 116 6.87 1.56 -1.58
C LEU A 116 6.40 2.19 -2.90
N ALA A 117 7.32 2.78 -3.67
CA ALA A 117 7.01 3.38 -4.96
C ALA A 117 6.56 2.35 -5.99
N ALA A 118 7.16 1.16 -6.00
CA ALA A 118 6.76 0.07 -6.89
C ALA A 118 5.44 -0.57 -6.47
N ALA A 119 5.14 -0.66 -5.17
CA ALA A 119 3.95 -1.29 -4.62
C ALA A 119 2.70 -0.39 -4.70
N ILE A 120 2.86 0.94 -4.64
CA ILE A 120 1.70 1.84 -4.60
C ILE A 120 0.88 1.80 -5.89
N VAL A 121 1.52 1.63 -7.04
CA VAL A 121 0.83 1.61 -8.34
C VAL A 121 -0.09 0.38 -8.47
N PRO A 122 0.39 -0.86 -8.26
CA PRO A 122 -0.47 -2.03 -8.25
C PRO A 122 -1.53 -2.00 -7.15
N LEU A 123 -1.22 -1.44 -5.98
CA LEU A 123 -2.20 -1.36 -4.89
C LEU A 123 -3.35 -0.41 -5.21
N LEU A 124 -3.05 0.76 -5.78
CA LEU A 124 -4.10 1.71 -6.17
C LEU A 124 -4.92 1.18 -7.36
N ARG A 125 -4.26 0.42 -8.25
CA ARG A 125 -4.87 -0.12 -9.47
C ARG A 125 -5.72 -1.37 -9.22
N GLY A 126 -5.25 -2.27 -8.37
CA GLY A 126 -5.90 -3.56 -8.15
C GLY A 126 -6.92 -3.52 -7.02
N GLY A 127 -7.87 -4.44 -7.07
CA GLY A 127 -8.97 -4.55 -6.11
C GLY A 127 -9.09 -5.92 -5.47
N ASP A 128 -8.27 -6.89 -5.91
CA ASP A 128 -8.00 -8.11 -5.15
C ASP A 128 -6.91 -7.79 -4.12
N LEU A 129 -7.31 -7.18 -2.99
CA LEU A 129 -6.42 -6.85 -1.87
C LEU A 129 -5.55 -8.08 -1.48
N PRO A 130 -6.11 -9.26 -1.18
CA PRO A 130 -5.33 -10.47 -0.88
C PRO A 130 -4.33 -10.85 -1.97
N GLY A 131 -4.71 -10.75 -3.25
CA GLY A 131 -3.82 -11.07 -4.37
C GLY A 131 -2.66 -10.11 -4.49
N ILE A 132 -2.91 -8.82 -4.34
CA ILE A 132 -1.87 -7.77 -4.40
C ILE A 132 -0.87 -7.94 -3.27
N TYR A 133 -1.34 -8.16 -2.04
CA TYR A 133 -0.45 -8.38 -0.90
C TYR A 133 0.36 -9.67 -1.02
N ALA A 134 -0.24 -10.76 -1.54
CA ALA A 134 0.49 -11.99 -1.85
C ALA A 134 1.59 -11.74 -2.89
N TRP A 135 1.27 -10.97 -3.94
CA TRP A 135 2.24 -10.59 -4.96
C TRP A 135 3.37 -9.73 -4.37
N PHE A 136 3.08 -8.76 -3.51
CA PHE A 136 4.12 -8.00 -2.79
C PHE A 136 5.03 -8.91 -1.96
N GLY A 137 4.46 -9.87 -1.25
CA GLY A 137 5.22 -10.88 -0.52
C GLY A 137 6.18 -11.64 -1.44
N MET A 138 5.67 -12.14 -2.57
CA MET A 138 6.46 -12.92 -3.54
C MET A 138 7.45 -12.08 -4.36
N SER A 139 7.20 -10.79 -4.60
CA SER A 139 8.09 -9.92 -5.38
C SER A 139 9.19 -9.31 -4.52
N PHE A 140 8.88 -8.97 -3.26
CA PHE A 140 9.80 -8.25 -2.38
C PHE A 140 10.45 -9.14 -1.31
N TRP A 141 10.19 -10.45 -1.29
CA TRP A 141 10.81 -11.37 -0.33
C TRP A 141 12.35 -11.28 -0.24
N PRO A 142 13.14 -11.05 -1.31
CA PRO A 142 14.59 -10.96 -1.17
C PRO A 142 14.99 -9.69 -0.41
N CYS A 143 14.25 -8.60 -0.61
CA CYS A 143 14.46 -7.36 0.11
C CYS A 143 14.07 -7.50 1.59
N LEU A 144 12.96 -8.19 1.87
CA LEU A 144 12.53 -8.51 3.24
C LEU A 144 13.55 -9.40 3.95
N LEU A 145 14.13 -10.38 3.26
CA LEU A 145 15.19 -11.24 3.78
C LEU A 145 16.45 -10.42 4.12
N LEU A 146 16.85 -9.50 3.23
CA LEU A 146 17.96 -8.58 3.49
C LEU A 146 17.71 -7.71 4.72
N PHE A 147 16.51 -7.16 4.88
CA PHE A 147 16.14 -6.40 6.09
C PHE A 147 16.18 -7.27 7.34
N TRP A 148 15.76 -8.54 7.25
CA TRP A 148 15.78 -9.46 8.37
C TRP A 148 17.20 -9.88 8.78
N LEU A 149 18.09 -10.10 7.83
CA LEU A 149 19.50 -10.44 8.06
C LEU A 149 20.26 -9.24 8.67
N GLN A 150 20.02 -8.03 8.15
CA GLN A 150 20.66 -6.80 8.62
C GLN A 150 19.91 -6.09 9.76
N ARG A 151 18.94 -6.76 10.41
CA ARG A 151 18.09 -6.15 11.44
C ARG A 151 18.86 -5.54 12.62
N ARG A 152 20.04 -6.07 12.94
CA ARG A 152 20.88 -5.54 14.04
C ARG A 152 21.46 -4.17 13.69
N GLU A 153 21.94 -4.00 12.47
CA GLU A 153 22.45 -2.70 11.99
C GLU A 153 21.32 -1.68 11.81
N PHE A 154 20.15 -2.17 11.44
CA PHE A 154 18.92 -1.39 11.33
C PHE A 154 18.51 -0.74 12.66
N PHE A 155 18.41 -1.54 13.74
CA PHE A 155 17.99 -1.02 15.04
C PHE A 155 19.09 -0.27 15.79
N ALA A 156 20.37 -0.62 15.59
CA ALA A 156 21.48 0.05 16.27
C ALA A 156 21.75 1.48 15.78
N ARG A 157 21.25 1.85 14.59
CA ARG A 157 21.54 3.15 13.95
C ARG A 157 20.32 4.04 13.75
N ILE A 158 19.17 3.72 14.36
CA ILE A 158 18.05 4.67 14.42
C ILE A 158 18.54 5.85 15.27
N PRO A 159 18.74 7.06 14.70
CA PRO A 159 19.13 8.20 15.51
C PRO A 159 18.01 8.40 16.54
N SER A 160 18.36 8.41 17.83
CA SER A 160 17.46 8.95 18.84
C SER A 160 17.05 10.33 18.35
N ARG A 161 15.72 10.57 18.25
CA ARG A 161 15.09 11.80 17.75
C ARG A 161 16.10 12.94 17.74
N GLN A 162 16.59 13.37 16.57
CA GLN A 162 17.23 14.68 16.56
C GLN A 162 16.14 15.65 17.01
N PRO A 163 16.31 16.32 18.17
CA PRO A 163 15.45 17.45 18.44
C PRO A 163 15.61 18.37 17.24
N PHE A 164 14.51 18.84 16.69
CA PHE A 164 14.52 20.01 15.81
C PHE A 164 15.17 21.15 16.60
N ALA A 165 16.49 21.23 16.53
CA ALA A 165 17.36 22.23 17.11
C ALA A 165 18.33 22.59 15.98
N GLY A 166 18.46 23.82 15.53
CA GLY A 166 17.72 25.03 15.82
C GLY A 166 17.71 25.85 14.53
N GLY A 167 17.07 27.02 14.59
CA GLY A 167 17.09 27.97 13.49
C GLY A 167 18.49 28.12 12.92
N VAL A 168 18.60 27.99 11.59
CA VAL A 168 19.76 28.44 10.85
C VAL A 168 19.95 29.92 11.22
N PRO A 169 21.03 30.33 11.92
CA PRO A 169 21.31 31.74 12.01
C PRO A 169 21.70 32.14 10.59
N VAL A 170 20.84 32.93 9.97
CA VAL A 170 21.19 33.67 8.76
C VAL A 170 22.42 34.50 9.13
N GLN A 171 23.60 34.07 8.70
CA GLN A 171 24.78 34.92 8.70
C GLN A 171 24.47 36.06 7.74
N ILE A 172 23.99 37.17 8.28
CA ILE A 172 23.93 38.43 7.55
C ILE A 172 25.38 38.83 7.34
N GLU A 173 25.87 38.55 6.14
CA GLU A 173 27.18 38.94 5.67
C GLU A 173 27.24 40.47 5.69
N ARG A 174 27.87 40.99 6.74
CA ARG A 174 28.08 42.42 6.95
C ARG A 174 29.10 42.86 5.90
N SER A 175 28.59 43.36 4.77
CA SER A 175 29.40 44.04 3.75
C SER A 175 30.25 45.10 4.42
N ARG A 176 31.54 44.82 4.48
CA ARG A 176 32.59 45.71 4.98
C ARG A 176 33.00 46.59 3.81
N SER A 177 32.21 47.63 3.53
CA SER A 177 32.64 48.73 2.66
C SER A 177 33.32 49.78 3.51
N ASP A 178 34.63 49.61 3.73
CA ASP A 178 35.53 50.72 4.01
C ASP A 178 36.83 50.47 3.24
N GLU A 179 37.14 51.47 2.41
CA GLU A 179 38.48 51.98 2.09
C GLU A 179 39.50 51.06 1.40
N HIS A 180 39.76 51.37 0.13
CA HIS A 180 41.04 51.95 -0.36
C HIS A 180 40.86 52.23 -1.86
N SER A 181 40.69 53.48 -2.29
CA SER A 181 41.78 54.40 -2.68
C SER A 181 42.72 53.77 -3.70
N LEU A 182 42.58 54.13 -4.98
CA LEU A 182 43.67 54.29 -5.93
C LEU A 182 43.21 55.16 -7.12
N VAL A 183 43.91 56.31 -7.24
CA VAL A 183 43.97 57.31 -8.33
C VAL A 183 42.91 58.40 -8.33
#